data_AF-A0A520BPY3-F1
#
_entry.id   AF-A0A520BPY3-F1
#
_cell.length_a   1.000
_cell.length_b   1.000
_cell.length_c   1.000
_cell.angle_alpha   90.00
_cell.angle_beta   90.00
_cell.angle_gamma   90.00
#
_symmetry.space_group_name_H-M   'P 1'
#
loop_
_entity.id
_entity.type
_entity.pdbx_description
1 polymer ?
#
loop_
_entity_poly.entity_id
_entity_poly.type
_entity_poly.pdbx_seq_one_letter_code
_entity_poly.pdbx_strand_id
1 'polypeptide(L)'
;VLSSAQTRRVNALMLTCGTYDAAGEFAFRIGLPCKSGVGGGIVATVPDRLTLCVWSPALDATGNSWLGRQALELFVAKTGLSVF
;
A
#
# COMPACT_ATOMS: atom_id res chain seq x y z
N VAL A 1 -6.33 -11.97 14.55
CA VAL A 1 -4.95 -11.66 14.99
C VAL A 1 -4.03 -12.74 14.44
N LEU A 2 -2.86 -12.39 13.89
CA LEU A 2 -1.91 -13.30 13.22
C LEU A 2 -0.62 -13.46 14.04
N SER A 3 0.07 -14.60 13.91
CA SER A 3 1.44 -14.77 14.41
C SER A 3 2.46 -13.94 13.61
N SER A 4 3.63 -13.66 14.19
CA SER A 4 4.68 -12.88 13.51
C SER A 4 5.12 -13.49 12.18
N ALA A 5 5.16 -14.83 12.08
CA ALA A 5 5.47 -15.54 10.84
C ALA A 5 4.39 -15.34 9.78
N GLN A 6 3.11 -15.37 10.16
CA GLN A 6 1.99 -15.10 9.27
C GLN A 6 1.98 -13.63 8.82
N THR A 7 2.18 -12.68 9.74
CA THR A 7 2.27 -11.25 9.42
C THR A 7 3.36 -10.95 8.41
N ARG A 8 4.56 -11.53 8.58
CA ARG A 8 5.65 -11.39 7.61
C ARG A 8 5.26 -11.88 6.21
N ARG A 9 4.58 -13.03 6.12
CA ARG A 9 4.10 -13.59 4.84
C ARG A 9 3.02 -12.70 4.20
N VAL A 10 2.06 -12.22 4.99
CA VAL A 10 1.00 -11.32 4.50
C VAL A 10 1.61 -10.00 3.99
N ASN A 11 2.54 -9.40 4.73
CA ASN A 11 3.22 -8.18 4.29
C ASN A 11 4.00 -8.39 2.99
N ALA A 12 4.68 -9.53 2.84
CA ALA A 12 5.38 -9.87 1.60
C ALA A 12 4.42 -9.98 0.41
N LEU A 13 3.25 -10.63 0.58
CA LEU A 13 2.23 -10.72 -0.47
C LEU A 13 1.61 -9.35 -0.79
N MET A 14 1.27 -8.56 0.22
CA MET A 14 0.76 -7.20 0.01
C MET A 14 1.75 -6.35 -0.79
N LEU A 15 3.05 -6.46 -0.51
CA LEU A 15 4.08 -5.73 -1.25
C LEU A 15 4.20 -6.18 -2.72
N THR A 16 4.09 -7.47 -3.01
CA THR A 16 4.37 -8.01 -4.35
C THR A 16 3.16 -8.21 -5.25
N CYS A 17 1.94 -8.32 -4.69
CA CYS A 17 0.73 -8.56 -5.47
C CYS A 17 -0.51 -7.84 -4.94
N GLY A 18 -0.37 -6.93 -3.97
CA GLY A 18 -1.51 -6.31 -3.30
C GLY A 18 -2.25 -5.23 -4.09
N THR A 19 -1.66 -4.69 -5.17
CA THR A 19 -2.21 -3.57 -5.95
C THR A 19 -2.37 -3.88 -7.44
N TYR A 20 -2.75 -5.12 -7.75
CA TYR A 20 -2.96 -5.61 -9.12
C TYR A 20 -1.68 -5.47 -9.95
N ASP A 21 -1.82 -5.08 -11.22
CA ASP A 21 -0.70 -4.89 -12.15
C ASP A 21 0.22 -3.72 -11.73
N ALA A 22 -0.21 -2.87 -10.79
CA ALA A 22 0.59 -1.77 -10.26
C ALA A 22 1.47 -2.14 -9.06
N ALA A 23 1.56 -3.42 -8.67
CA ALA A 23 2.36 -3.84 -7.50
C ALA A 23 3.83 -3.37 -7.58
N GLY A 24 4.45 -3.46 -8.75
CA GLY A 24 5.82 -2.96 -8.96
C GLY A 24 5.94 -1.44 -8.80
N GLU A 25 4.98 -0.67 -9.32
CA GLU A 25 4.98 0.79 -9.18
C GLU A 25 4.79 1.21 -7.72
N PHE A 26 3.87 0.56 -7.00
CA PHE A 26 3.65 0.81 -5.57
C PHE A 26 4.89 0.48 -4.75
N ALA A 27 5.56 -0.65 -5.01
CA ALA A 27 6.80 -1.00 -4.33
C ALA A 27 7.91 0.04 -4.60
N PHE A 28 8.02 0.55 -5.83
CA PHE A 28 9.04 1.53 -6.21
C PHE A 28 8.76 2.94 -5.65
N ARG A 29 7.52 3.43 -5.74
CA ARG A 29 7.18 4.83 -5.39
C ARG A 29 6.77 5.03 -3.94
N ILE A 30 6.16 4.01 -3.33
CA ILE A 30 5.62 4.07 -1.96
C ILE A 30 6.47 3.20 -1.03
N GLY A 31 6.92 2.02 -1.47
CA GLY A 31 7.80 1.19 -0.66
C GLY A 31 7.14 0.64 0.60
N LEU A 32 5.82 0.42 0.59
CA LEU A 32 5.08 -0.16 1.71
C LEU A 32 4.21 -1.32 1.24
N PRO A 33 4.06 -2.40 2.04
CA PRO A 33 3.02 -3.40 1.83
C PRO A 33 1.65 -2.77 1.71
N CYS A 34 1.03 -2.85 0.53
CA CYS A 34 -0.26 -2.23 0.25
C CYS A 34 -1.30 -3.25 -0.19
N LYS A 35 -2.59 -3.03 0.12
CA LYS A 35 -3.70 -3.72 -0.54
C LYS A 35 -4.74 -2.70 -0.99
N SER A 36 -5.07 -2.71 -2.29
CA SER A 36 -6.14 -1.89 -2.85
C SER A 36 -7.43 -2.67 -3.07
N GLY A 37 -8.54 -1.96 -3.31
CA GLY A 37 -9.77 -2.54 -3.81
C GLY A 37 -10.57 -1.55 -4.64
N VAL A 38 -11.42 -2.08 -5.54
CA VAL A 38 -12.23 -1.28 -6.49
C VAL A 38 -13.22 -0.31 -5.82
N GLY A 39 -13.48 -0.46 -4.52
CA GLY A 39 -14.20 0.55 -3.72
C GLY A 39 -13.40 1.84 -3.47
N GLY A 40 -12.17 1.94 -3.97
CA GLY A 40 -11.31 3.12 -3.85
C GLY A 40 -10.47 3.17 -2.57
N GLY A 41 -10.49 2.12 -1.75
CA GLY A 41 -9.69 2.02 -0.54
C GLY A 41 -8.31 1.43 -0.82
N ILE A 42 -7.28 1.94 -0.12
CA ILE A 42 -5.95 1.33 -0.06
C ILE A 42 -5.50 1.29 1.40
N VAL A 43 -5.11 0.11 1.89
CA VAL A 43 -4.47 -0.07 3.20
C VAL A 43 -2.97 -0.23 2.98
N ALA A 44 -2.16 0.47 3.78
CA ALA A 44 -0.71 0.37 3.77
C ALA A 44 -0.17 0.14 5.18
N THR A 45 0.87 -0.69 5.32
CA THR A 45 1.47 -1.03 6.62
C THR A 45 2.93 -0.58 6.65
N VAL A 46 3.31 0.13 7.71
CA VAL A 46 4.69 0.37 8.09
C VAL A 46 5.03 -0.62 9.21
N PRO A 47 5.78 -1.70 8.93
CA PRO A 47 6.05 -2.74 9.92
C PRO A 47 6.55 -2.17 11.25
N ASP A 48 5.99 -2.67 12.35
CA ASP A 48 6.35 -2.32 13.74
C ASP A 48 6.18 -0.83 14.10
N ARG A 49 5.48 -0.05 13.27
CA ARG A 49 5.30 1.40 13.46
C ARG A 49 3.83 1.80 13.42
N LEU A 50 3.16 1.59 12.29
CA LEU A 50 1.76 2.00 12.08
C LEU A 50 1.12 1.29 10.89
N THR A 51 -0.20 1.39 10.81
CA THR A 51 -0.98 1.09 9.60
C THR A 51 -1.77 2.35 9.25
N LEU A 52 -1.90 2.63 7.96
CA LEU A 52 -2.72 3.72 7.45
C LEU A 52 -3.66 3.23 6.35
N CYS A 53 -4.73 3.98 6.13
CA CYS A 53 -5.61 3.78 5.00
C CYS A 53 -5.91 5.12 4.32
N VAL A 54 -6.13 5.03 3.01
CA VAL A 54 -6.59 6.13 2.17
C VAL A 54 -7.83 5.66 1.42
N TRP A 55 -8.73 6.59 1.12
CA TRP A 55 -9.93 6.28 0.36
C TRP A 55 -10.30 7.43 -0.57
N SER A 56 -10.50 7.09 -1.84
CA SER A 56 -11.12 7.96 -2.85
C SER A 56 -11.68 7.08 -3.96
N PRO A 57 -12.96 7.24 -4.36
CA PRO A 57 -13.64 6.32 -5.26
C PRO A 57 -13.10 6.33 -6.70
N ALA A 58 -12.51 7.43 -7.17
CA ALA A 58 -11.97 7.52 -8.52
C ALA A 58 -10.74 6.61 -8.68
N LEU A 59 -10.81 5.68 -9.63
CA LEU A 59 -9.75 4.72 -9.95
C LEU A 59 -8.94 5.16 -11.18
N ASP A 60 -7.66 4.81 -11.21
CA ASP A 60 -6.84 4.88 -12.42
C ASP A 60 -7.04 3.65 -13.32
N ALA A 61 -6.31 3.59 -14.44
CA ALA A 61 -6.40 2.50 -15.42
C ALA A 61 -6.02 1.12 -14.86
N THR A 62 -5.33 1.06 -13.71
CA THR A 62 -4.94 -0.19 -13.04
C THR A 62 -5.95 -0.63 -11.97
N GLY A 63 -7.06 0.10 -11.82
CA GLY A 63 -8.09 -0.19 -10.83
C GLY A 63 -7.74 0.25 -9.41
N ASN A 64 -6.71 1.09 -9.24
CA ASN A 64 -6.29 1.61 -7.96
C ASN A 64 -6.79 3.04 -7.74
N SER A 65 -7.07 3.44 -6.49
CA SER A 65 -7.51 4.81 -6.20
C SER A 65 -6.46 5.84 -6.61
N TRP A 66 -6.82 6.75 -7.53
CA TRP A 66 -5.88 7.72 -8.09
C TRP A 66 -5.38 8.70 -7.02
N LEU A 67 -6.30 9.35 -6.29
CA LEU A 67 -5.93 10.23 -5.18
C LEU A 67 -5.37 9.48 -3.98
N GLY A 68 -5.84 8.25 -3.73
CA GLY A 68 -5.31 7.42 -2.65
C GLY A 68 -3.82 7.12 -2.85
N ARG A 69 -3.43 6.71 -4.06
CA ARG A 69 -2.02 6.46 -4.41
C ARG A 69 -1.17 7.71 -4.22
N GLN A 70 -1.61 8.87 -4.73
CA GLN A 70 -0.88 10.13 -4.56
C GLN A 70 -0.73 10.56 -3.09
N ALA A 71 -1.76 10.33 -2.27
CA ALA A 71 -1.69 10.61 -0.84
C ALA A 71 -0.64 9.74 -0.14
N LEU A 72 -0.55 8.44 -0.49
CA LEU A 72 0.47 7.54 0.04
C LEU A 72 1.88 7.95 -0.37
N GLU A 73 2.09 8.31 -1.64
CA GLU A 73 3.38 8.83 -2.11
C GLU A 73 3.79 10.10 -1.35
N LEU A 74 2.86 11.03 -1.17
CA LEU A 74 3.11 12.26 -0.41
C LEU A 74 3.43 11.98 1.07
N PHE A 75 2.74 11.02 1.67
CA PHE A 75 2.99 10.59 3.05
C PHE A 75 4.41 10.05 3.20
N VAL A 76 4.84 9.13 2.34
CA VAL A 76 6.19 8.55 2.38
C VAL A 76 7.24 9.62 2.12
N ALA A 77 7.03 10.50 1.14
CA ALA A 77 7.95 11.60 0.84
C ALA A 77 8.11 12.59 2.02
N LYS A 78 7.05 12.84 2.80
CA LYS A 78 7.09 13.75 3.95
C LYS A 78 7.64 13.11 5.22
N THR A 79 7.47 11.81 5.39
CA THR A 79 7.80 11.12 6.65
C THR A 79 9.09 10.30 6.58
N GLY A 80 9.54 9.96 5.38
CA GLY A 80 10.65 9.02 5.16
C GLY A 80 10.31 7.57 5.54
N LEU A 81 9.03 7.25 5.78
CA LEU A 81 8.60 5.90 6.15
C LEU A 81 8.42 5.02 4.91
N SER A 82 9.45 4.25 4.59
CA SER A 82 9.47 3.22 3.54
C SER A 82 10.19 1.97 4.08
N VAL A 83 9.91 0.80 3.51
CA VAL A 83 10.67 -0.44 3.83
C VAL A 83 11.97 -0.58 3.03
N PHE A 84 12.19 0.35 2.08
CA PHE A 84 13.42 0.55 1.31
C PHE A 84 14.00 1.93 1.64
#